data_AF-A0A7X8R3I7-F1
#
_entry.id   AF-A0A7X8R3I7-F1
#
_cell.length_a   1.000
_cell.length_b   1.000
_cell.length_c   1.000
_cell.angle_alpha   90.00
_cell.angle_beta   90.00
_cell.angle_gamma   90.00
#
_symmetry.space_group_name_H-M   'P 1'
#
loop_
_entity.id
_entity.type
_entity.pdbx_description
1 polymer ?
#
loop_
_entity_poly.entity_id
_entity_poly.type
_entity_poly.pdbx_seq_one_letter_code
_entity_poly.pdbx_strand_id
1 'polypeptide(L)'
;MLEKLKESSFSVIPIIILVVLLNLTIAPIPSWNLILFLISAFVIIMGITLFNLGVDMSLIPIGKHIGSGLVKTRKLPLIIILTFLIGAFITMAEPDLIVLAGQINGVPDTVIILSVSLGVSLALVGAFLRILFQVPLSFILISCYMLAFILSFFTGRDFISIAWESGGVTTGPIMVPLVMALGLGLASVRADKTSEEDNFGLISLCLIGPIITVLILGMFFNPSGGSTMTVPELQSVSGIALLYIRNLPEYMKQVAIALAPMIITFAIFQVVKLRLKLKDILKISVGTIYTYAGLVLFLISVNVGFSPVGYQLGSVLYENNSGMILILVGMATGYFVVAAEPAVFVLKRQVEEVTSGAISAKAMGIGLSIGVAVSVGLAMLRVITGLSLLYFIIPGYVFALLLTFVVPHLFTSIAFDSGAVASGPLAATFMLPLAIGASEAGGGNIYTDAFGIVALVALTPVITLQIFGLAYSIKSKLAKKAMVVPESEDTIVELDYSASEQEDEEPAESTTVKAEARSDTGRKDTAPDTGMDNAVPRG
;
A
#
# COMPACT_ATOMS: atom_id res chain seq x y z
N MET A 1 -21.42 1.57 -0.22
CA MET A 1 -21.39 1.87 -1.67
C MET A 1 -20.99 3.33 -1.93
N LEU A 2 -21.70 4.34 -1.40
CA LEU A 2 -21.37 5.76 -1.62
C LEU A 2 -19.94 6.15 -1.21
N GLU A 3 -19.45 5.63 -0.09
CA GLU A 3 -18.07 5.85 0.36
C GLU A 3 -17.04 5.29 -0.64
N LYS A 4 -17.21 4.03 -1.07
CA LYS A 4 -16.35 3.40 -2.10
C LYS A 4 -16.41 4.11 -3.46
N LEU A 5 -17.58 4.62 -3.83
CA LEU A 5 -17.74 5.42 -5.05
C LEU A 5 -16.95 6.73 -4.94
N LYS A 6 -16.99 7.38 -3.77
CA LYS A 6 -16.22 8.60 -3.50
C LYS A 6 -14.72 8.33 -3.55
N GLU A 7 -14.24 7.27 -2.91
CA GLU A 7 -12.83 6.85 -2.96
C GLU A 7 -12.37 6.58 -4.40
N SER A 8 -13.13 5.78 -5.14
CA SER A 8 -12.81 5.43 -6.54
C SER A 8 -12.83 6.66 -7.45
N SER A 9 -13.81 7.55 -7.28
CA SER A 9 -13.90 8.80 -8.05
C SER A 9 -12.73 9.73 -7.74
N PHE A 10 -12.35 9.85 -6.46
CA PHE A 10 -11.22 10.68 -6.04
C PHE A 10 -9.89 10.17 -6.64
N SER A 11 -9.76 8.87 -6.85
CA SER A 11 -8.58 8.23 -7.45
C SER A 11 -8.44 8.56 -8.95
N VAL A 12 -9.55 8.50 -9.70
CA VAL A 12 -9.51 8.54 -11.18
C VAL A 12 -9.75 9.94 -11.74
N ILE A 13 -10.62 10.75 -11.12
CA ILE A 13 -10.99 12.10 -11.64
C ILE A 13 -9.77 13.03 -11.85
N PRO A 14 -8.77 13.09 -10.95
CA PRO A 14 -7.59 13.94 -11.19
C PRO A 14 -6.85 13.60 -12.48
N ILE A 15 -6.77 12.30 -12.83
CA ILE A 15 -6.17 11.85 -14.09
C ILE A 15 -7.06 12.24 -15.27
N ILE A 16 -8.38 12.10 -15.15
CA ILE A 16 -9.31 12.54 -16.21
C ILE A 16 -9.13 14.03 -16.50
N ILE A 17 -9.09 14.86 -15.46
CA ILE A 17 -8.90 16.31 -15.58
C ILE A 17 -7.56 16.60 -16.26
N LEU A 18 -6.48 15.92 -15.84
CA LEU A 18 -5.15 16.07 -16.42
C LEU A 18 -5.16 15.73 -17.91
N VAL A 19 -5.70 14.56 -18.29
CA VAL A 19 -5.76 14.11 -19.70
C VAL A 19 -6.57 15.06 -20.56
N VAL A 20 -7.74 15.51 -20.08
CA VAL A 20 -8.57 16.48 -20.81
C VAL A 20 -7.83 17.81 -21.00
N LEU A 21 -7.17 18.30 -19.96
CA LEU A 21 -6.41 19.55 -20.03
C LEU A 21 -5.26 19.43 -21.04
N LEU A 22 -4.49 18.34 -20.99
CA LEU A 22 -3.38 18.09 -21.92
C LEU A 22 -3.88 17.99 -23.36
N ASN A 23 -4.98 17.28 -23.58
CA ASN A 23 -5.61 17.15 -24.90
C ASN A 23 -6.06 18.50 -25.47
N LEU A 24 -6.59 19.40 -24.63
CA LEU A 24 -7.04 20.72 -25.07
C LEU A 24 -5.90 21.71 -25.33
N THR A 25 -4.68 21.41 -24.86
CA THR A 25 -3.57 22.39 -24.84
C THR A 25 -2.36 21.95 -25.65
N ILE A 26 -1.66 20.91 -25.19
CA ILE A 26 -0.30 20.57 -25.66
C ILE A 26 -0.19 19.18 -26.31
N ALA A 27 -1.18 18.31 -26.15
CA ALA A 27 -1.16 16.95 -26.68
C ALA A 27 -2.51 16.52 -27.25
N PRO A 28 -2.95 17.13 -28.37
CA PRO A 28 -4.24 16.82 -28.98
C PRO A 28 -4.28 15.38 -29.50
N ILE A 29 -5.22 14.59 -28.98
CA ILE A 29 -5.54 13.24 -29.44
C ILE A 29 -6.86 13.25 -30.23
N PRO A 30 -7.12 12.26 -31.11
CA PRO A 30 -8.37 12.17 -31.85
C PRO A 30 -9.60 12.20 -30.93
N SER A 31 -10.63 12.96 -31.31
CA SER A 31 -11.82 13.18 -30.47
C SER A 31 -12.53 11.89 -30.05
N TRP A 32 -12.56 10.88 -30.93
CA TRP A 32 -13.14 9.57 -30.62
C TRP A 32 -12.36 8.80 -29.55
N ASN A 33 -11.04 8.98 -29.49
CA ASN A 33 -10.18 8.36 -28.49
C ASN A 33 -10.34 9.05 -27.13
N LEU A 34 -10.55 10.37 -27.13
CA LEU A 34 -10.93 11.09 -25.91
C LEU A 34 -12.29 10.61 -25.38
N ILE A 35 -13.30 10.44 -26.26
CA ILE A 35 -14.62 9.92 -25.86
C ILE A 35 -14.49 8.50 -25.30
N LEU A 36 -13.71 7.64 -25.97
CA LEU A 36 -13.39 6.30 -25.48
C LEU A 36 -12.78 6.36 -24.08
N PHE A 37 -11.76 7.20 -23.87
CA PHE A 37 -11.13 7.39 -22.57
C PHE A 37 -12.13 7.83 -21.49
N LEU A 38 -13.01 8.79 -21.78
CA LEU A 38 -14.01 9.27 -20.81
C LEU A 38 -15.03 8.17 -20.45
N ILE A 39 -15.48 7.38 -21.43
CA ILE A 39 -16.35 6.23 -21.19
C ILE A 39 -15.61 5.18 -20.36
N SER A 40 -14.37 4.84 -20.73
CA SER A 40 -13.54 3.89 -20.01
C SER A 40 -13.25 4.35 -18.59
N ALA A 41 -12.95 5.62 -18.37
CA ALA A 41 -12.71 6.17 -17.05
C ALA A 41 -13.96 6.10 -16.15
N PHE A 42 -15.15 6.36 -16.70
CA PHE A 42 -16.41 6.17 -15.99
C PHE A 42 -16.63 4.69 -15.60
N VAL A 43 -16.39 3.77 -16.52
CA VAL A 43 -16.54 2.33 -16.24
C VAL A 43 -15.46 1.83 -15.27
N ILE A 44 -14.24 2.39 -15.29
CA ILE A 44 -13.19 2.13 -14.28
C ILE A 44 -13.66 2.56 -12.88
N ILE A 45 -14.23 3.76 -12.73
CA ILE A 45 -14.75 4.21 -11.43
C ILE A 45 -15.80 3.23 -10.89
N MET A 46 -16.71 2.77 -11.75
CA MET A 46 -17.70 1.75 -11.37
C MET A 46 -17.06 0.40 -11.06
N GLY A 47 -16.08 -0.02 -11.86
CA GLY A 47 -15.33 -1.26 -11.70
C GLY A 47 -14.58 -1.31 -10.36
N ILE A 48 -13.75 -0.31 -10.07
CA ILE A 48 -13.03 -0.16 -8.80
C ILE A 48 -14.01 -0.09 -7.62
N THR A 49 -15.14 0.62 -7.76
CA THR A 49 -16.15 0.72 -6.69
C THR A 49 -16.75 -0.64 -6.34
N LEU A 50 -17.20 -1.39 -7.34
CA LEU A 50 -17.78 -2.73 -7.14
C LEU A 50 -16.74 -3.72 -6.64
N PHE A 51 -15.53 -3.64 -7.18
CA PHE A 51 -14.43 -4.48 -6.80
C PHE A 51 -14.02 -4.26 -5.34
N ASN A 52 -13.76 -3.02 -4.92
CA ASN A 52 -13.40 -2.69 -3.53
C ASN A 52 -14.50 -3.09 -2.55
N LEU A 53 -15.77 -2.89 -2.92
CA LEU A 53 -16.91 -3.36 -2.11
C LEU A 53 -16.92 -4.90 -2.00
N GLY A 54 -16.62 -5.59 -3.11
CA GLY A 54 -16.52 -7.05 -3.15
C GLY A 54 -15.39 -7.58 -2.28
N VAL A 55 -14.21 -6.97 -2.33
CA VAL A 55 -13.04 -7.33 -1.51
C VAL A 55 -13.34 -7.22 -0.01
N ASP A 56 -13.97 -6.12 0.42
CA ASP A 56 -14.39 -5.90 1.81
C ASP A 56 -15.38 -6.96 2.31
N MET A 57 -16.29 -7.40 1.43
CA MET A 57 -17.32 -8.38 1.78
C MET A 57 -16.87 -9.85 1.66
N SER A 58 -15.84 -10.13 0.86
CA SER A 58 -15.41 -11.49 0.53
C SER A 58 -13.96 -11.76 0.87
N LEU A 59 -13.01 -11.19 0.12
CA LEU A 59 -11.60 -11.56 0.18
C LEU A 59 -11.00 -11.29 1.56
N ILE A 60 -11.22 -10.11 2.16
CA ILE A 60 -10.72 -9.80 3.51
C ILE A 60 -11.25 -10.81 4.56
N PRO A 61 -12.57 -11.08 4.65
CA PRO A 61 -13.10 -12.14 5.50
C PRO A 61 -12.49 -13.53 5.22
N ILE A 62 -12.32 -13.90 3.95
CA ILE A 62 -11.70 -15.17 3.54
C ILE A 62 -10.29 -15.26 4.14
N GLY A 63 -9.46 -14.22 3.98
CA GLY A 63 -8.11 -14.18 4.54
C GLY A 63 -8.08 -14.32 6.06
N LYS A 64 -8.94 -13.59 6.77
CA LYS A 64 -9.02 -13.65 8.24
C LYS A 64 -9.41 -15.05 8.74
N HIS A 65 -10.40 -15.67 8.10
CA HIS A 65 -10.85 -17.01 8.47
C HIS A 65 -9.81 -18.07 8.16
N ILE A 66 -9.20 -18.03 6.97
CA ILE A 66 -8.15 -18.98 6.59
C ILE A 66 -6.91 -18.81 7.49
N GLY A 67 -6.45 -17.58 7.73
CA GLY A 67 -5.27 -17.28 8.55
C GLY A 67 -5.41 -17.80 9.99
N SER A 68 -6.53 -17.48 10.65
CA SER A 68 -6.79 -17.97 12.02
C SER A 68 -6.99 -19.50 12.07
N GLY A 69 -7.57 -20.11 11.03
CA GLY A 69 -7.69 -21.56 10.91
C GLY A 69 -6.36 -22.27 10.70
N LEU A 70 -5.42 -21.61 10.02
CA LEU A 70 -4.10 -22.15 9.70
C LEU A 70 -3.25 -22.34 10.96
N VAL A 71 -3.16 -21.30 11.81
CA VAL A 71 -2.38 -21.36 13.07
C VAL A 71 -2.90 -22.40 14.03
N LYS A 72 -4.22 -22.54 14.14
CA LYS A 72 -4.85 -23.55 15.01
C LYS A 72 -4.46 -24.98 14.63
N THR A 73 -3.97 -25.21 13.43
CA THR A 73 -3.56 -26.56 12.99
C THR A 73 -2.25 -27.02 13.62
N ARG A 74 -1.39 -26.10 14.09
CA ARG A 74 -0.08 -26.37 14.75
C ARG A 74 0.92 -27.26 13.97
N LYS A 75 0.60 -27.65 12.74
CA LYS A 75 1.49 -28.45 11.87
C LYS A 75 2.27 -27.54 10.94
N LEU A 76 3.53 -27.28 11.26
CA LEU A 76 4.39 -26.37 10.48
C LEU A 76 4.43 -26.69 8.97
N PRO A 77 4.57 -27.96 8.51
CA PRO A 77 4.58 -28.25 7.07
C PRO A 77 3.27 -27.88 6.37
N LEU A 78 2.13 -28.06 7.04
CA LEU A 78 0.83 -27.70 6.48
C LEU A 78 0.66 -26.18 6.39
N ILE A 79 1.18 -25.45 7.38
CA ILE A 79 1.21 -23.97 7.36
C ILE A 79 2.01 -23.50 6.15
N ILE A 80 3.21 -24.05 5.95
CA ILE A 80 4.08 -23.70 4.81
C ILE A 80 3.38 -23.96 3.48
N ILE A 81 2.86 -25.18 3.26
CA ILE A 81 2.21 -25.56 1.99
C ILE A 81 0.98 -24.68 1.74
N LEU A 82 0.15 -24.45 2.75
CA LEU A 82 -1.07 -23.68 2.55
C LEU A 82 -0.76 -22.19 2.32
N THR A 83 0.14 -21.60 3.11
CA THR A 83 0.57 -20.21 2.90
C THR A 83 1.15 -20.03 1.50
N PHE A 84 1.95 -21.00 1.02
CA PHE A 84 2.49 -20.98 -0.33
C PHE A 84 1.38 -20.98 -1.40
N LEU A 85 0.40 -21.89 -1.29
CA LEU A 85 -0.72 -21.99 -2.24
C LEU A 85 -1.60 -20.73 -2.21
N ILE A 86 -1.89 -20.23 -1.02
CA ILE A 86 -2.66 -18.99 -0.85
C ILE A 86 -1.92 -17.83 -1.52
N GLY A 87 -0.63 -17.65 -1.23
CA GLY A 87 0.18 -16.61 -1.88
C GLY A 87 0.12 -16.71 -3.41
N ALA A 88 0.23 -17.92 -3.96
CA ALA A 88 0.25 -18.13 -5.40
C ALA A 88 -1.09 -17.70 -6.02
N PHE A 89 -2.19 -18.17 -5.45
CA PHE A 89 -3.54 -17.90 -5.97
C PHE A 89 -3.95 -16.45 -5.82
N ILE A 90 -3.54 -15.78 -4.73
CA ILE A 90 -3.77 -14.35 -4.54
C ILE A 90 -3.05 -13.56 -5.63
N THR A 91 -1.77 -13.84 -5.85
CA THR A 91 -0.98 -13.12 -6.84
C THR A 91 -1.46 -13.40 -8.27
N MET A 92 -1.87 -14.63 -8.58
CA MET A 92 -2.50 -14.93 -9.88
C MET A 92 -3.82 -14.18 -10.09
N ALA A 93 -4.50 -13.82 -9.00
CA ALA A 93 -5.74 -13.06 -9.06
C ALA A 93 -5.52 -11.54 -9.18
N GLU A 94 -4.29 -11.06 -9.05
CA GLU A 94 -3.98 -9.63 -9.02
C GLU A 94 -4.16 -9.01 -10.42
N PRO A 95 -5.14 -8.10 -10.61
CA PRO A 95 -5.40 -7.50 -11.91
C PRO A 95 -4.22 -6.72 -12.47
N ASP A 96 -3.45 -6.04 -11.62
CA ASP A 96 -2.31 -5.23 -12.07
C ASP A 96 -1.22 -6.10 -12.68
N LEU A 97 -1.03 -7.32 -12.16
CA LEU A 97 -0.09 -8.31 -12.72
C LEU A 97 -0.55 -8.82 -14.08
N ILE A 98 -1.86 -9.02 -14.27
CA ILE A 98 -2.43 -9.43 -15.56
C ILE A 98 -2.19 -8.34 -16.59
N VAL A 99 -2.40 -7.08 -16.22
CA VAL A 99 -2.14 -5.93 -17.11
C VAL A 99 -0.66 -5.84 -17.47
N LEU A 100 0.25 -5.95 -16.48
CA LEU A 100 1.70 -5.92 -16.73
C LEU A 100 2.14 -7.06 -17.68
N ALA A 101 1.65 -8.27 -17.44
CA ALA A 101 2.03 -9.43 -18.26
C ALA A 101 1.64 -9.23 -19.73
N GLY A 102 0.45 -8.70 -20.00
CA GLY A 102 -0.01 -8.41 -21.36
C GLY A 102 0.73 -7.27 -22.06
N GLN A 103 1.55 -6.48 -21.35
CA GLN A 103 2.37 -5.41 -21.91
C GLN A 103 3.76 -5.88 -22.35
N ILE A 104 4.13 -7.13 -22.06
CA ILE A 104 5.47 -7.68 -22.34
C ILE A 104 5.38 -8.61 -23.56
N ASN A 105 6.01 -8.21 -24.66
CA ASN A 105 6.07 -9.04 -25.87
C ASN A 105 7.29 -10.00 -25.82
N GLY A 106 7.18 -11.17 -26.46
CA GLY A 106 8.23 -12.18 -26.52
C GLY A 106 8.30 -13.14 -25.33
N VAL A 107 7.49 -12.94 -24.28
CA VAL A 107 7.39 -13.85 -23.13
C VAL A 107 5.92 -14.16 -22.85
N PRO A 108 5.52 -15.44 -22.74
CA PRO A 108 4.12 -15.77 -22.49
C PRO A 108 3.63 -15.21 -21.14
N ASP A 109 2.46 -14.57 -21.12
CA ASP A 109 1.85 -13.96 -19.94
C ASP A 109 1.79 -14.93 -18.75
N THR A 110 1.47 -16.20 -19.04
CA THR A 110 1.39 -17.25 -18.02
C THR A 110 2.73 -17.50 -17.33
N VAL A 111 3.85 -17.40 -18.04
CA VAL A 111 5.19 -17.59 -17.46
C VAL A 111 5.53 -16.44 -16.52
N ILE A 112 5.20 -15.21 -16.90
CA ILE A 112 5.39 -14.01 -16.06
C ILE A 112 4.53 -14.14 -14.79
N ILE A 113 3.23 -14.39 -14.96
CA ILE A 113 2.29 -14.53 -13.83
C ILE A 113 2.74 -15.64 -12.88
N LEU A 114 3.09 -16.82 -13.39
CA LEU A 114 3.55 -17.94 -12.55
C LEU A 114 4.87 -17.64 -11.82
N SER A 115 5.82 -16.96 -12.48
CA SER A 115 7.11 -16.61 -11.88
C SER A 115 6.95 -15.57 -10.77
N VAL A 116 6.09 -14.58 -10.99
CA VAL A 116 5.75 -13.57 -9.99
C VAL A 116 5.00 -14.20 -8.81
N SER A 117 4.00 -15.04 -9.08
CA SER A 117 3.28 -15.81 -8.05
C SER A 117 4.19 -16.69 -7.23
N LEU A 118 5.16 -17.38 -7.84
CA LEU A 118 6.17 -18.16 -7.14
C LEU A 118 7.00 -17.28 -6.17
N GLY A 119 7.40 -16.10 -6.63
CA GLY A 119 8.14 -15.13 -5.83
C GLY A 119 7.36 -14.66 -4.61
N VAL A 120 6.10 -14.26 -4.80
CA VAL A 120 5.22 -13.87 -3.68
C VAL A 120 4.99 -15.04 -2.74
N SER A 121 4.73 -16.26 -3.23
CA SER A 121 4.50 -17.43 -2.39
C SER A 121 5.69 -17.76 -1.48
N LEU A 122 6.90 -17.77 -2.04
CA LEU A 122 8.12 -18.02 -1.28
C LEU A 122 8.36 -16.91 -0.25
N ALA A 123 8.17 -15.65 -0.65
CA ALA A 123 8.29 -14.52 0.24
C ALA A 123 7.26 -14.53 1.37
N LEU A 124 6.00 -14.88 1.08
CA LEU A 124 4.93 -14.97 2.06
C LEU A 124 5.22 -16.10 3.06
N VAL A 125 5.69 -17.26 2.60
CA VAL A 125 6.18 -18.33 3.50
C VAL A 125 7.33 -17.81 4.36
N GLY A 126 8.32 -17.13 3.78
CA GLY A 126 9.42 -16.52 4.51
C GLY A 126 8.95 -15.53 5.57
N ALA A 127 7.95 -14.71 5.25
CA ALA A 127 7.33 -13.76 6.17
C ALA A 127 6.61 -14.45 7.33
N PHE A 128 5.92 -15.57 7.08
CA PHE A 128 5.33 -16.41 8.11
C PHE A 128 6.39 -17.04 9.03
N LEU A 129 7.46 -17.60 8.45
CA LEU A 129 8.54 -18.22 9.21
C LEU A 129 9.30 -17.17 10.04
N ARG A 130 9.49 -15.96 9.49
CA ARG A 130 10.03 -14.80 10.21
C ARG A 130 9.22 -14.52 11.48
N ILE A 131 7.89 -14.43 11.36
CA ILE A 131 7.02 -14.19 12.52
C ILE A 131 7.18 -15.32 13.53
N LEU A 132 7.16 -16.58 13.09
CA LEU A 132 7.28 -17.74 13.96
C LEU A 132 8.62 -17.79 14.72
N PHE A 133 9.74 -17.57 14.02
CA PHE A 133 11.10 -17.63 14.58
C PHE A 133 11.61 -16.29 15.12
N GLN A 134 10.81 -15.22 15.06
CA GLN A 134 11.15 -13.88 15.55
C GLN A 134 12.42 -13.29 14.91
N VAL A 135 12.57 -13.49 13.59
CA VAL A 135 13.69 -12.92 12.84
C VAL A 135 13.40 -11.43 12.54
N PRO A 136 14.33 -10.51 12.81
CA PRO A 136 14.16 -9.09 12.48
C PRO A 136 14.02 -8.86 10.96
N LEU A 137 13.05 -8.02 10.56
CA LEU A 137 12.74 -7.73 9.15
C LEU A 137 13.94 -7.19 8.38
N SER A 138 14.69 -6.28 8.99
CA SER A 138 15.80 -5.55 8.35
C SER A 138 16.85 -6.49 7.78
N PHE A 139 17.22 -7.55 8.50
CA PHE A 139 18.20 -8.52 8.04
C PHE A 139 17.71 -9.31 6.82
N ILE A 140 16.43 -9.68 6.80
CA ILE A 140 15.83 -10.37 5.65
C ILE A 140 15.79 -9.43 4.44
N LEU A 141 15.35 -8.19 4.62
CA LEU A 141 15.33 -7.20 3.54
C LEU A 141 16.73 -6.93 2.98
N ILE A 142 17.73 -6.68 3.84
CA ILE A 142 19.12 -6.46 3.40
C ILE A 142 19.62 -7.65 2.59
N SER A 143 19.38 -8.88 3.06
CA SER A 143 19.77 -10.10 2.34
C SER A 143 19.08 -10.22 0.98
N CYS A 144 17.75 -10.03 0.92
CA CYS A 144 16.98 -10.13 -0.31
C CYS A 144 17.34 -9.03 -1.33
N TYR A 145 17.51 -7.78 -0.91
CA TYR A 145 17.92 -6.69 -1.81
C TYR A 145 19.36 -6.86 -2.28
N MET A 146 20.28 -7.32 -1.40
CA MET A 146 21.64 -7.64 -1.81
C MET A 146 21.66 -8.76 -2.86
N LEU A 147 20.85 -9.80 -2.67
CA LEU A 147 20.66 -10.84 -3.68
C LEU A 147 20.07 -10.28 -4.98
N ALA A 148 19.05 -9.43 -4.93
CA ALA A 148 18.47 -8.79 -6.12
C ALA A 148 19.48 -7.92 -6.88
N PHE A 149 20.35 -7.19 -6.17
CA PHE A 149 21.44 -6.44 -6.82
C PHE A 149 22.44 -7.35 -7.50
N ILE A 150 22.85 -8.45 -6.85
CA ILE A 150 23.75 -9.44 -7.45
C ILE A 150 23.12 -10.06 -8.69
N LEU A 151 21.86 -10.49 -8.61
CA LEU A 151 21.13 -11.09 -9.73
C LEU A 151 20.94 -10.11 -10.90
N SER A 152 20.76 -8.81 -10.61
CA SER A 152 20.64 -7.77 -11.64
C SER A 152 21.88 -7.67 -12.55
N PHE A 153 23.06 -8.09 -12.10
CA PHE A 153 24.25 -8.17 -12.97
C PHE A 153 24.22 -9.34 -13.96
N PHE A 154 23.43 -10.39 -13.66
CA PHE A 154 23.31 -11.58 -14.49
C PHE A 154 22.09 -11.55 -15.41
N THR A 155 21.09 -10.73 -15.10
CA THR A 155 19.85 -10.58 -15.89
C THR A 155 20.08 -9.75 -17.16
N GLY A 156 19.41 -10.12 -18.26
CA GLY A 156 19.44 -9.36 -19.52
C GLY A 156 18.94 -7.92 -19.34
N ARG A 157 19.58 -6.95 -20.03
CA ARG A 157 19.31 -5.51 -19.86
C ARG A 157 17.85 -5.12 -20.02
N ASP A 158 17.18 -5.72 -21.00
CA ASP A 158 15.78 -5.45 -21.33
C ASP A 158 14.83 -6.02 -20.26
N PHE A 159 15.26 -7.01 -19.47
CA PHE A 159 14.43 -7.63 -18.45
C PHE A 159 14.61 -7.04 -17.06
N ILE A 160 15.70 -6.29 -16.81
CA ILE A 160 15.99 -5.69 -15.50
C ILE A 160 14.81 -4.80 -15.07
N SER A 161 14.36 -3.89 -15.94
CA SER A 161 13.28 -2.96 -15.59
C SER A 161 11.96 -3.69 -15.32
N ILE A 162 11.64 -4.71 -16.13
CA ILE A 162 10.47 -5.58 -15.94
C ILE A 162 10.52 -6.27 -14.57
N ALA A 163 11.69 -6.78 -14.18
CA ALA A 163 11.86 -7.49 -12.92
C ALA A 163 11.62 -6.56 -11.71
N TRP A 164 12.21 -5.36 -11.73
CA TRP A 164 12.00 -4.38 -10.66
C TRP A 164 10.56 -3.82 -10.65
N GLU A 165 9.92 -3.70 -11.82
CA GLU A 165 8.50 -3.32 -11.94
C GLU A 165 7.58 -4.36 -11.30
N SER A 166 7.89 -5.65 -11.46
CA SER A 166 7.05 -6.75 -11.00
C SER A 166 6.72 -6.68 -9.51
N GLY A 167 7.66 -6.23 -8.68
CA GLY A 167 7.42 -6.01 -7.26
C GLY A 167 6.29 -5.01 -7.04
N GLY A 168 6.42 -3.79 -7.57
CA GLY A 168 5.44 -2.72 -7.40
C GLY A 168 4.06 -3.01 -8.01
N VAL A 169 3.96 -3.99 -8.92
CA VAL A 169 2.69 -4.41 -9.53
C VAL A 169 1.97 -5.49 -8.70
N THR A 170 2.70 -6.26 -7.90
CA THR A 170 2.06 -7.26 -7.00
C THR A 170 1.37 -6.66 -5.78
N THR A 171 1.39 -5.35 -5.63
CA THR A 171 0.84 -4.63 -4.49
C THR A 171 -0.53 -4.04 -4.77
N GLY A 172 -1.21 -4.62 -5.74
CA GLY A 172 -2.53 -4.18 -6.11
C GLY A 172 -3.57 -4.51 -5.03
N PRO A 173 -4.83 -4.16 -5.33
CA PRO A 173 -5.85 -3.97 -4.32
C PRO A 173 -6.45 -5.28 -3.78
N ILE A 174 -6.04 -6.44 -4.30
CA ILE A 174 -6.39 -7.75 -3.72
C ILE A 174 -5.35 -8.17 -2.70
N MET A 175 -4.07 -8.17 -3.11
CA MET A 175 -2.98 -8.74 -2.36
C MET A 175 -2.76 -8.04 -1.01
N VAL A 176 -2.71 -6.70 -1.00
CA VAL A 176 -2.43 -5.93 0.23
C VAL A 176 -3.45 -6.19 1.35
N PRO A 177 -4.77 -5.97 1.16
CA PRO A 177 -5.74 -6.20 2.23
C PRO A 177 -5.78 -7.66 2.70
N LEU A 178 -5.54 -8.59 1.78
CA LEU A 178 -5.65 -10.01 2.06
C LEU A 178 -4.47 -10.55 2.88
N VAL A 179 -3.23 -10.16 2.54
CA VAL A 179 -2.07 -10.54 3.35
C VAL A 179 -2.05 -9.84 4.69
N MET A 180 -2.54 -8.60 4.78
CA MET A 180 -2.78 -7.96 6.08
C MET A 180 -3.81 -8.72 6.91
N ALA A 181 -4.93 -9.16 6.29
CA ALA A 181 -5.94 -9.97 6.99
C ALA A 181 -5.40 -11.34 7.43
N LEU A 182 -4.53 -11.97 6.63
CA LEU A 182 -3.82 -13.20 6.98
C LEU A 182 -2.85 -12.95 8.16
N GLY A 183 -2.07 -11.87 8.11
CA GLY A 183 -1.16 -11.42 9.17
C GLY A 183 -1.88 -11.21 10.51
N LEU A 184 -2.98 -10.45 10.49
CA LEU A 184 -3.83 -10.23 11.66
C LEU A 184 -4.43 -11.55 12.19
N GLY A 185 -4.85 -12.44 11.28
CA GLY A 185 -5.34 -13.77 11.64
C GLY A 185 -4.28 -14.60 12.38
N LEU A 186 -3.00 -14.49 11.99
CA LEU A 186 -1.88 -15.13 12.67
C LEU A 186 -1.61 -14.54 14.05
N ALA A 187 -1.49 -13.21 14.10
CA ALA A 187 -1.16 -12.47 15.31
C ALA A 187 -2.22 -12.69 16.40
N SER A 188 -3.50 -12.77 16.03
CA SER A 188 -4.61 -12.97 16.98
C SER A 188 -4.58 -14.27 17.78
N VAL A 189 -3.81 -15.27 17.34
CA VAL A 189 -3.69 -16.58 18.01
C VAL A 189 -2.46 -16.60 18.93
N ARG A 190 -1.61 -15.57 18.89
CA ARG A 190 -0.38 -15.44 19.67
C ARG A 190 -0.59 -14.37 20.74
N ALA A 191 -0.47 -14.75 22.02
CA ALA A 191 -0.89 -13.94 23.16
C ALA A 191 0.10 -12.85 23.61
N ASP A 192 1.14 -12.55 22.82
CA ASP A 192 2.19 -11.59 23.21
C ASP A 192 1.89 -10.14 22.79
N LYS A 193 2.30 -9.20 23.65
CA LYS A 193 2.05 -7.75 23.53
C LYS A 193 2.83 -7.05 22.40
N THR A 194 3.73 -7.74 21.69
CA THR A 194 4.45 -7.23 20.50
C THR A 194 3.65 -7.41 19.20
N SER A 195 2.37 -7.81 19.28
CA SER A 195 1.56 -8.27 18.15
C SER A 195 1.24 -7.22 17.07
N GLU A 196 1.34 -5.92 17.36
CA GLU A 196 1.12 -4.88 16.34
C GLU A 196 2.36 -4.60 15.49
N GLU A 197 3.57 -4.66 16.06
CA GLU A 197 4.81 -4.42 15.33
C GLU A 197 5.15 -5.57 14.37
N ASP A 198 4.78 -6.80 14.72
CA ASP A 198 4.99 -8.00 13.90
C ASP A 198 4.09 -8.07 12.65
N ASN A 199 3.01 -7.27 12.59
CA ASN A 199 2.13 -7.19 11.40
C ASN A 199 2.75 -6.38 10.27
N PHE A 200 3.60 -5.40 10.60
CA PHE A 200 4.26 -4.57 9.60
C PHE A 200 5.51 -5.30 9.02
N GLY A 201 5.71 -5.13 7.72
CA GLY A 201 6.78 -5.75 6.96
C GLY A 201 6.41 -7.05 6.26
N LEU A 202 5.20 -7.57 6.44
CA LEU A 202 4.71 -8.73 5.68
C LEU A 202 4.63 -8.41 4.19
N ILE A 203 4.13 -7.22 3.85
CA ILE A 203 3.97 -6.77 2.46
C ILE A 203 5.34 -6.50 1.82
N SER A 204 6.28 -5.94 2.57
CA SER A 204 7.65 -5.68 2.07
C SER A 204 8.40 -6.91 1.56
N LEU A 205 8.16 -8.09 2.14
CA LEU A 205 8.76 -9.33 1.65
C LEU A 205 8.08 -9.79 0.36
N CYS A 206 6.75 -9.65 0.28
CA CYS A 206 5.99 -9.93 -0.92
C CYS A 206 6.37 -9.01 -2.10
N LEU A 207 6.96 -7.84 -1.85
CA LEU A 207 7.50 -6.94 -2.88
C LEU A 207 8.80 -7.47 -3.50
N ILE A 208 9.76 -7.92 -2.67
CA ILE A 208 11.10 -8.31 -3.14
C ILE A 208 11.15 -9.73 -3.71
N GLY A 209 10.23 -10.61 -3.29
CA GLY A 209 10.11 -11.97 -3.82
C GLY A 209 9.92 -12.04 -5.34
N PRO A 210 8.92 -11.35 -5.92
CA PRO A 210 8.72 -11.20 -7.36
C PRO A 210 9.93 -10.66 -8.09
N ILE A 211 10.58 -9.62 -7.54
CA ILE A 211 11.76 -9.02 -8.17
C ILE A 211 12.85 -10.09 -8.34
N ILE A 212 13.14 -10.87 -7.29
CA ILE A 212 14.15 -11.94 -7.34
C ILE A 212 13.77 -13.01 -8.37
N THR A 213 12.52 -13.49 -8.38
CA THR A 213 12.12 -14.56 -9.29
C THR A 213 12.06 -14.10 -10.74
N VAL A 214 11.65 -12.87 -11.01
CA VAL A 214 11.62 -12.30 -12.36
C VAL A 214 13.03 -11.93 -12.84
N LEU A 215 13.96 -11.53 -11.95
CA LEU A 215 15.37 -11.39 -12.31
C LEU A 215 15.97 -12.72 -12.77
N ILE A 216 15.64 -13.83 -12.10
CA ILE A 216 16.04 -15.18 -12.50
C ILE A 216 15.38 -15.55 -13.85
N LEU A 217 14.10 -15.26 -14.02
CA LEU A 217 13.38 -15.50 -15.28
C LEU A 217 14.07 -14.79 -16.45
N GLY A 218 14.49 -13.54 -16.26
CA GLY A 218 15.19 -12.72 -17.25
C GLY A 218 16.62 -13.17 -17.59
N MET A 219 17.11 -14.26 -16.97
CA MET A 219 18.32 -14.95 -17.44
C MET A 219 18.03 -15.93 -18.57
N PHE A 220 16.77 -16.37 -18.69
CA PHE A 220 16.34 -17.38 -19.66
C PHE A 220 15.47 -16.82 -20.78
N PHE A 221 14.83 -15.67 -20.55
CA PHE A 221 13.95 -15.01 -21.51
C PHE A 221 14.48 -13.63 -21.88
N ASN A 222 14.27 -13.24 -23.13
CA ASN A 222 14.47 -11.87 -23.60
C ASN A 222 13.16 -11.38 -24.20
N PRO A 223 12.66 -10.21 -23.79
CA PRO A 223 11.46 -9.65 -24.36
C PRO A 223 11.79 -9.15 -25.78
N SER A 224 10.81 -9.23 -26.68
CA SER A 224 11.02 -8.90 -28.09
C SER A 224 9.73 -8.40 -28.71
N GLY A 225 9.80 -7.40 -29.59
CA GLY A 225 8.67 -7.02 -30.44
C GLY A 225 7.89 -5.77 -30.04
N GLY A 226 8.55 -4.73 -29.51
CA GLY A 226 7.93 -3.42 -29.29
C GLY A 226 6.73 -3.46 -28.34
N SER A 227 5.87 -2.44 -28.42
CA SER A 227 4.66 -2.40 -27.60
C SER A 227 3.60 -3.39 -28.10
N THR A 228 2.85 -4.00 -27.20
CA THR A 228 1.66 -4.81 -27.52
C THR A 228 0.40 -3.96 -27.69
N MET A 229 0.49 -2.66 -27.38
CA MET A 229 -0.65 -1.76 -27.35
C MET A 229 -0.98 -1.26 -28.74
N THR A 230 -2.24 -1.43 -29.14
CA THR A 230 -2.76 -0.85 -30.38
C THR A 230 -3.80 0.21 -30.04
N VAL A 231 -3.66 1.40 -30.62
CA VAL A 231 -4.67 2.46 -30.50
C VAL A 231 -5.86 2.12 -31.41
N PRO A 232 -7.09 1.95 -30.87
CA PRO A 232 -8.24 1.63 -31.70
C PRO A 232 -8.59 2.78 -32.65
N GLU A 233 -8.77 2.48 -33.93
CA GLU A 233 -9.32 3.43 -34.90
C GLU A 233 -10.84 3.47 -34.79
N LEU A 234 -11.38 4.53 -34.20
CA LEU A 234 -12.80 4.68 -33.92
C LEU A 234 -13.43 5.85 -34.69
N GLN A 235 -14.65 5.63 -35.17
CA GLN A 235 -15.45 6.63 -35.89
C GLN A 235 -16.85 6.85 -35.31
N SER A 236 -17.25 6.08 -34.29
CA SER A 236 -18.59 6.16 -33.70
C SER A 236 -18.68 5.58 -32.29
N VAL A 237 -19.71 6.01 -31.54
CA VAL A 237 -20.06 5.43 -30.22
C VAL A 237 -20.49 3.96 -30.34
N SER A 238 -21.14 3.58 -31.45
CA SER A 238 -21.47 2.17 -31.72
C SER A 238 -20.22 1.31 -31.89
N GLY A 239 -19.15 1.87 -32.46
CA GLY A 239 -17.84 1.22 -32.54
C GLY A 239 -17.25 0.95 -31.15
N ILE A 240 -17.36 1.92 -30.23
CA ILE A 240 -16.93 1.75 -28.82
C ILE A 240 -17.74 0.63 -28.15
N ALA A 241 -19.07 0.63 -28.29
CA ALA A 241 -19.91 -0.41 -27.70
C ALA A 241 -19.58 -1.81 -28.24
N LEU A 242 -19.35 -1.91 -29.56
CA LEU A 242 -18.96 -3.17 -30.20
C LEU A 242 -17.60 -3.66 -29.69
N LEU A 243 -16.62 -2.75 -29.52
CA LEU A 243 -15.30 -3.06 -28.99
C LEU A 243 -15.39 -3.63 -27.57
N TYR A 244 -16.23 -3.03 -26.72
CA TYR A 244 -16.51 -3.57 -25.38
C TYR A 244 -17.17 -4.96 -25.45
N ILE A 245 -18.23 -5.13 -26.24
CA ILE A 245 -18.95 -6.41 -26.33
C ILE A 245 -18.04 -7.53 -26.84
N ARG A 246 -17.17 -7.23 -27.81
CA ARG A 246 -16.24 -8.20 -28.39
C ARG A 246 -15.21 -8.68 -27.39
N ASN A 247 -14.67 -7.79 -26.56
CA ASN A 247 -13.61 -8.10 -25.62
C ASN A 247 -14.14 -8.61 -24.26
N LEU A 248 -15.42 -8.41 -23.96
CA LEU A 248 -16.04 -8.83 -22.70
C LEU A 248 -15.87 -10.33 -22.35
N PRO A 249 -16.08 -11.29 -23.28
CA PRO A 249 -15.95 -12.72 -22.96
C PRO A 249 -14.53 -13.12 -22.54
N GLU A 250 -13.52 -12.47 -23.12
CA GLU A 250 -12.12 -12.73 -22.80
C GLU A 250 -11.82 -12.32 -21.36
N TYR A 251 -12.15 -11.08 -20.96
CA TYR A 251 -11.93 -10.60 -19.60
C TYR A 251 -12.80 -11.33 -18.57
N MET A 252 -14.03 -11.70 -18.91
CA MET A 252 -14.85 -12.59 -18.06
C MET A 252 -14.14 -13.92 -17.77
N LYS A 253 -13.60 -14.57 -18.83
CA LYS A 253 -12.86 -15.82 -18.69
C LYS A 253 -11.59 -15.64 -17.87
N GLN A 254 -10.81 -14.60 -18.13
CA GLN A 254 -9.58 -14.31 -17.40
C GLN A 254 -9.86 -14.12 -15.90
N VAL A 255 -10.83 -13.28 -15.53
CA VAL A 255 -11.19 -13.05 -14.12
C VAL A 255 -11.75 -14.32 -13.46
N ALA A 256 -12.55 -15.11 -14.18
CA ALA A 256 -13.08 -16.37 -13.66
C ALA A 256 -11.97 -17.37 -13.32
N ILE A 257 -10.99 -17.54 -14.22
CA ILE A 257 -9.83 -18.41 -14.01
C ILE A 257 -8.95 -17.89 -12.86
N ALA A 258 -8.76 -16.58 -12.78
CA ALA A 258 -7.98 -15.91 -11.75
C ALA A 258 -8.59 -16.10 -10.34
N LEU A 259 -9.91 -15.91 -10.18
CA LEU A 259 -10.57 -16.01 -8.88
C LEU A 259 -10.88 -17.46 -8.45
N ALA A 260 -11.03 -18.39 -9.40
CA ALA A 260 -11.45 -19.76 -9.10
C ALA A 260 -10.56 -20.48 -8.08
N PRO A 261 -9.21 -20.48 -8.17
CA PRO A 261 -8.34 -21.15 -7.20
C PRO A 261 -8.53 -20.65 -5.77
N MET A 262 -8.76 -19.34 -5.60
CA MET A 262 -9.00 -18.73 -4.29
C MET A 262 -10.35 -19.16 -3.72
N ILE A 263 -11.41 -19.11 -4.52
CA ILE A 263 -12.77 -19.51 -4.12
C ILE A 263 -12.81 -21.00 -3.77
N ILE A 264 -12.16 -21.85 -4.59
CA ILE A 264 -12.05 -23.30 -4.35
C ILE A 264 -11.33 -23.55 -3.03
N THR A 265 -10.21 -22.86 -2.79
CA THR A 265 -9.47 -23.00 -1.52
C THR A 265 -10.35 -22.63 -0.33
N PHE A 266 -11.07 -21.51 -0.40
CA PHE A 266 -12.02 -21.13 0.64
C PHE A 266 -13.12 -22.17 0.83
N ALA A 267 -13.70 -22.70 -0.25
CA ALA A 267 -14.75 -23.72 -0.19
C ALA A 267 -14.25 -25.01 0.52
N ILE A 268 -13.02 -25.45 0.21
CA ILE A 268 -12.38 -26.58 0.90
C ILE A 268 -12.23 -26.28 2.40
N PHE A 269 -11.72 -25.11 2.77
CA PHE A 269 -11.56 -24.71 4.18
C PHE A 269 -12.90 -24.59 4.90
N GLN A 270 -13.92 -24.11 4.20
CA GLN A 270 -15.27 -23.97 4.72
C GLN A 270 -15.85 -25.33 5.10
N VAL A 271 -15.70 -26.34 4.23
CA VAL A 271 -16.18 -27.71 4.48
C VAL A 271 -15.36 -28.42 5.56
N VAL A 272 -14.03 -28.30 5.52
CA VAL A 272 -13.13 -29.09 6.38
C VAL A 272 -12.99 -28.50 7.79
N LYS A 273 -12.84 -27.18 7.92
CA LYS A 273 -12.43 -26.54 9.19
C LYS A 273 -13.30 -25.40 9.69
N LEU A 274 -13.73 -24.48 8.83
CA LEU A 274 -14.33 -23.22 9.28
C LEU A 274 -15.78 -23.38 9.73
N ARG A 275 -16.59 -24.13 8.96
CA ARG A 275 -18.03 -24.36 9.23
C ARG A 275 -18.78 -23.06 9.58
N LEU A 276 -18.54 -22.00 8.82
CA LEU A 276 -19.20 -20.70 9.00
C LEU A 276 -20.72 -20.81 8.84
N LYS A 277 -21.45 -19.88 9.48
CA LYS A 277 -22.90 -19.79 9.38
C LYS A 277 -23.30 -19.41 7.95
N LEU A 278 -24.47 -19.87 7.50
CA LEU A 278 -24.98 -19.59 6.14
C LEU A 278 -25.01 -18.10 5.81
N LYS A 279 -25.30 -17.23 6.80
CA LYS A 279 -25.30 -15.77 6.62
C LYS A 279 -23.91 -15.23 6.22
N ASP A 280 -22.84 -15.75 6.82
CA ASP A 280 -21.48 -15.33 6.53
C ASP A 280 -21.04 -15.85 5.15
N ILE A 281 -21.41 -17.09 4.81
CA ILE A 281 -21.17 -17.67 3.48
C ILE A 281 -21.89 -16.84 2.41
N LEU A 282 -23.17 -16.52 2.62
CA LEU A 282 -23.95 -15.73 1.66
C LEU A 282 -23.35 -14.34 1.46
N LYS A 283 -22.91 -13.69 2.55
CA LYS A 283 -22.22 -12.39 2.48
C LYS A 283 -20.92 -12.48 1.66
N ILE A 284 -20.11 -13.52 1.90
CA ILE A 284 -18.88 -13.77 1.14
C ILE A 284 -19.21 -14.03 -0.32
N SER A 285 -20.19 -14.89 -0.64
CA SER A 285 -20.59 -15.18 -2.01
C SER A 285 -21.08 -13.94 -2.77
N VAL A 286 -21.88 -13.08 -2.12
CA VAL A 286 -22.30 -11.79 -2.72
C VAL A 286 -21.09 -10.89 -2.95
N GLY A 287 -20.16 -10.81 -1.99
CA GLY A 287 -18.90 -10.08 -2.15
C GLY A 287 -18.06 -10.62 -3.32
N THR A 288 -18.01 -11.94 -3.51
CA THR A 288 -17.29 -12.57 -4.63
C THR A 288 -17.92 -12.20 -5.97
N ILE A 289 -19.25 -12.12 -6.07
CA ILE A 289 -19.94 -11.67 -7.28
C ILE A 289 -19.59 -10.20 -7.59
N TYR A 290 -19.59 -9.32 -6.58
CA TYR A 290 -19.17 -7.92 -6.77
C TYR A 290 -17.69 -7.80 -7.16
N THR A 291 -16.82 -8.63 -6.58
CA THR A 291 -15.39 -8.69 -6.92
C THR A 291 -15.20 -9.10 -8.38
N TYR A 292 -15.88 -10.17 -8.81
CA TYR A 292 -15.85 -10.64 -10.19
C TYR A 292 -16.36 -9.57 -11.17
N ALA A 293 -17.54 -9.00 -10.91
CA ALA A 293 -18.12 -7.97 -11.78
C ALA A 293 -17.23 -6.72 -11.84
N GLY A 294 -16.70 -6.28 -10.71
CA GLY A 294 -15.81 -5.12 -10.62
C GLY A 294 -14.49 -5.32 -11.37
N LEU A 295 -13.84 -6.47 -11.20
CA LEU A 295 -12.60 -6.81 -11.93
C LEU A 295 -12.81 -6.90 -13.44
N VAL A 296 -13.91 -7.49 -13.89
CA VAL A 296 -14.23 -7.55 -15.33
C VAL A 296 -14.38 -6.15 -15.91
N LEU A 297 -15.15 -5.28 -15.24
CA LEU A 297 -15.35 -3.89 -15.67
C LEU A 297 -14.05 -3.05 -15.62
N PHE A 298 -13.21 -3.29 -14.62
CA PHE A 298 -11.90 -2.66 -14.50
C PHE A 298 -10.97 -3.09 -15.64
N LEU A 299 -10.72 -4.40 -15.80
CA LEU A 299 -9.79 -4.92 -16.80
C LEU A 299 -10.22 -4.59 -18.22
N ILE A 300 -11.50 -4.71 -18.56
CA ILE A 300 -11.95 -4.35 -19.91
C ILE A 300 -11.71 -2.87 -20.19
N SER A 301 -12.02 -1.99 -19.25
CA SER A 301 -11.93 -0.54 -19.48
C SER A 301 -10.49 -0.05 -19.50
N VAL A 302 -9.64 -0.62 -18.65
CA VAL A 302 -8.21 -0.38 -18.64
C VAL A 302 -7.60 -0.71 -20.00
N ASN A 303 -7.81 -1.93 -20.48
CA ASN A 303 -7.15 -2.40 -21.69
C ASN A 303 -7.78 -1.87 -22.98
N VAL A 304 -9.09 -1.59 -23.00
CA VAL A 304 -9.78 -1.12 -24.22
C VAL A 304 -9.58 0.37 -24.46
N GLY A 305 -9.59 1.21 -23.41
CA GLY A 305 -9.63 2.67 -23.62
C GLY A 305 -8.83 3.54 -22.67
N PHE A 306 -8.42 3.04 -21.50
CA PHE A 306 -7.63 3.85 -20.58
C PHE A 306 -6.13 3.77 -20.90
N SER A 307 -5.56 2.57 -20.93
CA SER A 307 -4.13 2.35 -21.23
C SER A 307 -3.77 2.75 -22.67
N PRO A 308 -4.55 2.40 -23.72
CA PRO A 308 -4.22 2.83 -25.08
C PRO A 308 -4.21 4.36 -25.26
N VAL A 309 -5.05 5.08 -24.51
CA VAL A 309 -5.05 6.55 -24.53
C VAL A 309 -3.90 7.12 -23.73
N GLY A 310 -3.50 6.51 -22.62
CA GLY A 310 -2.25 6.83 -21.93
C GLY A 310 -1.04 6.69 -22.87
N TYR A 311 -0.96 5.57 -23.60
CA TYR A 311 0.03 5.34 -24.64
C TYR A 311 0.01 6.44 -25.71
N GLN A 312 -1.14 6.70 -26.34
CA GLN A 312 -1.25 7.71 -27.37
C GLN A 312 -0.87 9.11 -26.88
N LEU A 313 -1.28 9.47 -25.65
CA LEU A 313 -0.94 10.74 -25.03
C LEU A 313 0.57 10.88 -24.84
N GLY A 314 1.24 9.80 -24.40
CA GLY A 314 2.69 9.75 -24.28
C GLY A 314 3.40 9.99 -25.61
N SER A 315 2.94 9.32 -26.69
CA SER A 315 3.50 9.48 -28.03
C SER A 315 3.36 10.92 -28.54
N VAL A 316 2.14 11.48 -28.47
CA VAL A 316 1.85 12.85 -28.93
C VAL A 316 2.61 13.89 -28.10
N LEU A 317 2.76 13.67 -26.79
CA LEU A 317 3.57 14.55 -25.94
C LEU A 317 5.03 14.58 -26.37
N TYR A 318 5.61 13.43 -26.70
CA TYR A 318 6.99 13.35 -27.16
C TYR A 318 7.18 14.00 -28.54
N GLU A 319 6.27 13.73 -29.49
CA GLU A 319 6.38 14.22 -30.87
C GLU A 319 6.20 15.75 -30.98
N ASN A 320 5.24 16.30 -30.24
CA ASN A 320 4.83 17.70 -30.41
C ASN A 320 5.50 18.67 -29.43
N ASN A 321 6.24 18.17 -28.44
CA ASN A 321 6.77 19.02 -27.37
C ASN A 321 8.25 18.74 -27.08
N SER A 322 8.87 19.64 -26.32
CA SER A 322 10.21 19.40 -25.79
C SER A 322 10.20 18.32 -24.71
N GLY A 323 11.31 17.60 -24.55
CA GLY A 323 11.46 16.61 -23.47
C GLY A 323 11.22 17.17 -22.06
N MET A 324 11.43 18.48 -21.84
CA MET A 324 11.11 19.13 -20.56
C MET A 324 9.61 19.11 -20.25
N ILE A 325 8.75 19.26 -21.27
CA ILE A 325 7.29 19.20 -21.09
C ILE A 325 6.88 17.78 -20.70
N LEU A 326 7.45 16.75 -21.33
CA LEU A 326 7.21 15.36 -20.94
C LEU A 326 7.59 15.12 -19.46
N ILE A 327 8.73 15.63 -19.01
CA ILE A 327 9.15 15.53 -17.61
C ILE A 327 8.15 16.23 -16.69
N LEU A 328 7.74 17.47 -16.99
CA LEU A 328 6.79 18.22 -16.17
C LEU A 328 5.41 17.55 -16.11
N VAL A 329 4.93 16.99 -17.22
CA VAL A 329 3.68 16.22 -17.28
C VAL A 329 3.81 14.94 -16.48
N GLY A 330 4.94 14.24 -16.57
CA GLY A 330 5.24 13.08 -15.72
C GLY A 330 5.20 13.45 -14.23
N MET A 331 5.86 14.55 -13.84
CA MET A 331 5.83 15.03 -12.46
C MET A 331 4.41 15.35 -11.98
N ALA A 332 3.61 16.03 -12.80
CA ALA A 332 2.21 16.32 -12.49
C ALA A 332 1.39 15.03 -12.33
N THR A 333 1.57 14.07 -13.25
CA THR A 333 0.91 12.76 -13.20
C THR A 333 1.26 12.02 -11.92
N GLY A 334 2.55 11.91 -11.58
CA GLY A 334 3.02 11.25 -10.36
C GLY A 334 2.48 11.92 -9.09
N TYR A 335 2.44 13.25 -9.03
CA TYR A 335 1.85 13.99 -7.92
C TYR A 335 0.37 13.62 -7.72
N PHE A 336 -0.42 13.71 -8.79
CA PHE A 336 -1.86 13.50 -8.70
C PHE A 336 -2.22 12.04 -8.45
N VAL A 337 -1.52 11.08 -9.07
CA VAL A 337 -1.77 9.65 -8.82
C VAL A 337 -1.63 9.33 -7.34
N VAL A 338 -0.53 9.77 -6.70
CA VAL A 338 -0.29 9.46 -5.27
C VAL A 338 -1.12 10.31 -4.33
N ALA A 339 -1.38 11.58 -4.67
CA ALA A 339 -2.30 12.41 -3.91
C ALA A 339 -3.73 11.86 -3.91
N ALA A 340 -4.11 11.17 -4.99
CA ALA A 340 -5.42 10.60 -5.23
C ALA A 340 -5.58 9.15 -4.71
N GLU A 341 -4.47 8.47 -4.39
CA GLU A 341 -4.43 7.07 -4.00
C GLU A 341 -5.06 6.84 -2.60
N PRO A 342 -6.20 6.11 -2.49
CA PRO A 342 -6.89 5.87 -1.22
C PRO A 342 -6.01 5.21 -0.15
N ALA A 343 -5.15 4.29 -0.56
CA ALA A 343 -4.26 3.58 0.36
C ALA A 343 -3.26 4.53 1.05
N VAL A 344 -2.83 5.60 0.34
CA VAL A 344 -1.96 6.65 0.91
C VAL A 344 -2.69 7.46 1.99
N PHE A 345 -4.02 7.63 1.90
CA PHE A 345 -4.81 8.30 2.95
C PHE A 345 -4.85 7.49 4.24
N VAL A 346 -4.95 6.18 4.14
CA VAL A 346 -4.93 5.29 5.31
C VAL A 346 -3.54 5.32 5.95
N LEU A 347 -2.50 5.19 5.14
CA LEU A 347 -1.11 5.18 5.61
C LEU A 347 -0.73 6.48 6.36
N LYS A 348 -1.04 7.66 5.79
CA LYS A 348 -0.67 8.93 6.44
C LYS A 348 -1.35 9.12 7.79
N ARG A 349 -2.58 8.60 7.94
CA ARG A 349 -3.33 8.64 9.21
C ARG A 349 -2.75 7.65 10.22
N GLN A 350 -2.41 6.44 9.79
CA GLN A 350 -1.73 5.45 10.65
C GLN A 350 -0.41 5.98 11.19
N VAL A 351 0.41 6.63 10.35
CA VAL A 351 1.68 7.23 10.80
C VAL A 351 1.44 8.39 11.76
N GLU A 352 0.44 9.23 11.52
CA GLU A 352 0.10 10.32 12.45
C GLU A 352 -0.34 9.79 13.83
N GLU A 353 -1.18 8.76 13.86
CA GLU A 353 -1.65 8.09 15.09
C GLU A 353 -0.48 7.45 15.85
N VAL A 354 0.36 6.67 15.16
CA VAL A 354 1.52 5.97 15.74
C VAL A 354 2.59 6.95 16.26
N THR A 355 2.72 8.11 15.62
CA THR A 355 3.71 9.13 16.02
C THR A 355 3.17 10.14 17.03
N SER A 356 1.96 9.93 17.55
CA SER A 356 1.27 10.86 18.45
C SER A 356 1.23 12.29 17.89
N GLY A 357 1.03 12.42 16.57
CA GLY A 357 0.98 13.69 15.86
C GLY A 357 2.34 14.36 15.58
N ALA A 358 3.47 13.73 15.92
CA ALA A 358 4.79 14.31 15.65
C ALA A 358 5.07 14.46 14.14
N ILE A 359 4.47 13.60 13.31
CA ILE A 359 4.43 13.73 11.84
C ILE A 359 2.96 13.89 11.45
N SER A 360 2.60 15.06 10.94
CA SER A 360 1.21 15.31 10.52
C SER A 360 0.88 14.59 9.22
N ALA A 361 -0.37 14.12 9.09
CA ALA A 361 -0.84 13.46 7.87
C ALA A 361 -0.71 14.37 6.64
N LYS A 362 -0.84 15.68 6.81
CA LYS A 362 -0.67 16.67 5.74
C LYS A 362 0.78 16.75 5.26
N ALA A 363 1.75 16.85 6.18
CA ALA A 363 3.17 16.91 5.82
C ALA A 363 3.60 15.63 5.12
N MET A 364 3.16 14.48 5.62
CA MET A 364 3.43 13.19 5.01
C MET A 364 2.81 13.07 3.61
N GLY A 365 1.53 13.44 3.45
CA GLY A 365 0.85 13.40 2.15
C GLY A 365 1.55 14.25 1.10
N ILE A 366 1.92 15.49 1.44
CA ILE A 366 2.66 16.38 0.55
C ILE A 366 4.05 15.80 0.22
N GLY A 367 4.77 15.31 1.23
CA GLY A 367 6.09 14.69 1.05
C GLY A 367 6.05 13.50 0.09
N LEU A 368 5.07 12.60 0.26
CA LEU A 368 4.87 11.45 -0.63
C LEU A 368 4.53 11.87 -2.05
N SER A 369 3.58 12.79 -2.24
CA SER A 369 3.19 13.26 -3.58
C SER A 369 4.33 13.99 -4.29
N ILE A 370 5.12 14.82 -3.58
CA ILE A 370 6.30 15.49 -4.16
C ILE A 370 7.38 14.46 -4.51
N GLY A 371 7.67 13.52 -3.61
CA GLY A 371 8.66 12.49 -3.87
C GLY A 371 8.30 11.70 -5.13
N VAL A 372 7.06 11.23 -5.24
CA VAL A 372 6.63 10.45 -6.40
C VAL A 372 6.58 11.31 -7.67
N ALA A 373 6.19 12.59 -7.58
CA ALA A 373 6.31 13.51 -8.70
C ALA A 373 7.75 13.57 -9.23
N VAL A 374 8.75 13.73 -8.35
CA VAL A 374 10.16 13.74 -8.74
C VAL A 374 10.55 12.41 -9.39
N SER A 375 10.14 11.27 -8.83
CA SER A 375 10.48 9.95 -9.36
C SER A 375 9.85 9.64 -10.71
N VAL A 376 8.61 10.08 -10.95
CA VAL A 376 7.99 9.98 -12.28
C VAL A 376 8.66 10.95 -13.25
N GLY A 377 9.08 12.14 -12.80
CA GLY A 377 9.93 13.02 -13.60
C GLY A 377 11.27 12.38 -13.99
N LEU A 378 11.93 11.68 -13.06
CA LEU A 378 13.14 10.91 -13.33
C LEU A 378 12.88 9.72 -14.27
N ALA A 379 11.70 9.10 -14.21
CA ALA A 379 11.29 8.09 -15.17
C ALA A 379 11.13 8.68 -16.58
N MET A 380 10.52 9.86 -16.72
CA MET A 380 10.45 10.57 -18.01
C MET A 380 11.84 10.99 -18.51
N LEU A 381 12.74 11.39 -17.60
CA LEU A 381 14.14 11.63 -17.95
C LEU A 381 14.79 10.36 -18.50
N ARG A 382 14.55 9.18 -17.89
CA ARG A 382 15.01 7.89 -18.43
C ARG A 382 14.47 7.63 -19.83
N VAL A 383 13.17 7.86 -20.05
CA VAL A 383 12.53 7.71 -21.37
C VAL A 383 13.25 8.53 -22.43
N ILE A 384 13.70 9.75 -22.11
CA ILE A 384 14.38 10.63 -23.05
C ILE A 384 15.87 10.27 -23.24
N THR A 385 16.53 9.83 -22.17
CA THR A 385 18.01 9.70 -22.14
C THR A 385 18.51 8.26 -22.29
N GLY A 386 17.64 7.25 -22.17
CA GLY A 386 18.03 5.84 -22.14
C GLY A 386 18.83 5.45 -20.88
N LEU A 387 18.71 6.23 -19.78
CA LEU A 387 19.40 5.92 -18.53
C LEU A 387 18.88 4.61 -17.93
N SER A 388 19.81 3.75 -17.52
CA SER A 388 19.46 2.50 -16.84
C SER A 388 18.73 2.77 -15.52
N LEU A 389 17.69 1.97 -15.26
CA LEU A 389 16.94 1.99 -14.00
C LEU A 389 17.85 1.81 -12.77
N LEU A 390 18.93 1.05 -12.91
CA LEU A 390 19.83 0.70 -11.80
C LEU A 390 20.52 1.93 -11.18
N TYR A 391 20.73 3.01 -11.94
CA TYR A 391 21.30 4.27 -11.43
C TYR A 391 20.43 4.93 -10.36
N PHE A 392 19.14 4.59 -10.29
CA PHE A 392 18.20 5.14 -9.33
C PHE A 392 17.86 4.11 -8.24
N ILE A 393 17.61 2.87 -8.65
CA ILE A 393 17.21 1.79 -7.75
C ILE A 393 18.33 1.41 -6.78
N ILE A 394 19.56 1.22 -7.25
CA ILE A 394 20.67 0.79 -6.37
C ILE A 394 20.97 1.87 -5.32
N PRO A 395 21.25 3.14 -5.68
CA PRO A 395 21.54 4.15 -4.66
C PRO A 395 20.36 4.39 -3.73
N GLY A 396 19.13 4.40 -4.26
CA GLY A 396 17.93 4.63 -3.46
C GLY A 396 17.67 3.55 -2.42
N TYR A 397 17.74 2.27 -2.80
CA TYR A 397 17.55 1.18 -1.84
C TYR A 397 18.75 1.02 -0.91
N VAL A 398 19.99 1.23 -1.37
CA VAL A 398 21.15 1.25 -0.46
C VAL A 398 20.97 2.33 0.61
N PHE A 399 20.56 3.54 0.21
CA PHE A 399 20.27 4.62 1.15
C PHE A 399 19.14 4.24 2.12
N ALA A 400 18.02 3.71 1.63
CA ALA A 400 16.91 3.27 2.46
C ALA A 400 17.30 2.15 3.45
N LEU A 401 18.12 1.19 3.01
CA LEU A 401 18.61 0.08 3.83
C LEU A 401 19.59 0.55 4.90
N LEU A 402 20.49 1.49 4.57
CA LEU A 402 21.40 2.08 5.57
C LEU A 402 20.65 2.85 6.66
N LEU A 403 19.55 3.52 6.31
CA LEU A 403 18.71 4.22 7.28
C LEU A 403 18.04 3.27 8.28
N THR A 404 17.86 1.99 7.96
CA THR A 404 17.26 1.00 8.89
C THR A 404 18.08 0.79 10.17
N PHE A 405 19.37 1.12 10.17
CA PHE A 405 20.22 1.06 11.36
C PHE A 405 20.01 2.24 12.32
N VAL A 406 19.42 3.35 11.84
CA VAL A 406 19.26 4.60 12.60
C VAL A 406 17.80 4.87 12.96
N VAL A 407 16.88 4.47 12.07
CA VAL A 407 15.45 4.71 12.17
C VAL A 407 14.78 3.58 12.98
N PRO A 408 13.82 3.89 13.88
CA PRO A 408 13.13 2.85 14.65
C PRO A 408 12.47 1.78 13.78
N HIS A 409 12.39 0.54 14.29
CA HIS A 409 11.87 -0.60 13.55
C HIS A 409 10.46 -0.38 12.99
N LEU A 410 9.58 0.25 13.76
CA LEU A 410 8.21 0.56 13.31
C LEU A 410 8.19 1.44 12.06
N PHE A 411 8.97 2.52 12.02
CA PHE A 411 9.10 3.35 10.83
C PHE A 411 9.71 2.60 9.66
N THR A 412 10.70 1.75 9.91
CA THR A 412 11.29 0.91 8.85
C THR A 412 10.26 -0.03 8.24
N SER A 413 9.48 -0.73 9.07
CA SER A 413 8.45 -1.64 8.58
C SER A 413 7.36 -0.90 7.80
N ILE A 414 6.87 0.23 8.32
CA ILE A 414 5.88 1.06 7.62
C ILE A 414 6.48 1.63 6.32
N ALA A 415 7.74 2.05 6.31
CA ALA A 415 8.40 2.60 5.13
C ALA A 415 8.46 1.57 4.00
N PHE A 416 8.92 0.35 4.28
CA PHE A 416 9.01 -0.68 3.24
C PHE A 416 7.63 -1.20 2.80
N ASP A 417 6.64 -1.24 3.69
CA ASP A 417 5.26 -1.54 3.30
C ASP A 417 4.64 -0.37 2.50
N SER A 418 5.06 0.88 2.71
CA SER A 418 4.51 2.04 1.99
C SER A 418 4.83 2.06 0.51
N GLY A 419 5.91 1.40 0.09
CA GLY A 419 6.23 1.28 -1.34
C GLY A 419 5.10 0.60 -2.10
N ALA A 420 4.47 -0.39 -1.47
CA ALA A 420 3.29 -1.08 -1.97
C ALA A 420 2.03 -0.20 -2.03
N VAL A 421 1.93 0.72 -1.07
CA VAL A 421 0.75 1.56 -0.88
C VAL A 421 0.66 2.67 -1.93
N ALA A 422 1.78 3.17 -2.45
CA ALA A 422 1.78 4.26 -3.41
C ALA A 422 1.79 3.81 -4.89
N SER A 423 2.15 2.56 -5.18
CA SER A 423 2.16 1.99 -6.53
C SER A 423 0.81 1.37 -6.91
N GLY A 424 -0.27 2.13 -6.74
CA GLY A 424 -1.63 1.65 -7.00
C GLY A 424 -1.93 1.33 -8.47
N PRO A 425 -3.13 0.81 -8.77
CA PRO A 425 -3.51 0.33 -10.11
C PRO A 425 -3.29 1.35 -11.24
N LEU A 426 -3.43 2.64 -10.92
CA LEU A 426 -3.28 3.72 -11.89
C LEU A 426 -1.83 3.91 -12.36
N ALA A 427 -0.84 3.47 -11.59
CA ALA A 427 0.56 3.49 -12.00
C ALA A 427 0.82 2.55 -13.19
N ALA A 428 0.41 1.28 -13.07
CA ALA A 428 0.58 0.29 -14.12
C ALA A 428 -0.37 0.52 -15.31
N THR A 429 -1.57 1.06 -15.07
CA THR A 429 -2.61 1.19 -16.09
C THR A 429 -2.60 2.52 -16.85
N PHE A 430 -1.85 3.53 -16.37
CA PHE A 430 -1.74 4.83 -17.05
C PHE A 430 -0.29 5.34 -17.17
N MET A 431 0.46 5.41 -16.06
CA MET A 431 1.83 5.98 -16.11
C MET A 431 2.77 5.15 -16.96
N LEU A 432 2.71 3.83 -16.86
CA LEU A 432 3.50 2.92 -17.69
C LEU A 432 3.11 3.01 -19.18
N PRO A 433 1.84 2.90 -19.59
CA PRO A 433 1.43 3.16 -20.97
C PRO A 433 1.89 4.52 -21.50
N LEU A 434 1.77 5.59 -20.71
CA LEU A 434 2.27 6.93 -21.07
C LEU A 434 3.78 6.92 -21.34
N ALA A 435 4.56 6.27 -20.48
CA ALA A 435 6.00 6.13 -20.68
C ALA A 435 6.33 5.29 -21.93
N ILE A 436 5.60 4.19 -22.17
CA ILE A 436 5.76 3.31 -23.34
C ILE A 436 5.52 4.11 -24.62
N GLY A 437 4.43 4.87 -24.69
CA GLY A 437 4.09 5.68 -25.85
C GLY A 437 5.13 6.76 -26.15
N ALA A 438 5.65 7.44 -25.11
CA ALA A 438 6.71 8.42 -25.27
C ALA A 438 8.05 7.78 -25.70
N SER A 439 8.39 6.62 -25.14
CA SER A 439 9.61 5.88 -25.50
C SER A 439 9.57 5.39 -26.94
N GLU A 440 8.45 4.83 -27.39
CA GLU A 440 8.31 4.28 -28.73
C GLU A 440 8.28 5.39 -29.79
N ALA A 441 7.62 6.52 -29.50
CA ALA A 441 7.68 7.71 -30.36
C ALA A 441 9.10 8.28 -30.51
N GLY A 442 9.93 8.15 -29.48
CA GLY A 442 11.36 8.49 -29.54
C GLY A 442 12.25 7.45 -30.23
N GLY A 443 11.70 6.30 -30.66
CA GLY A 443 12.49 5.19 -31.18
C GLY A 443 13.35 4.47 -30.14
N GLY A 444 13.04 4.67 -28.85
CA GLY A 444 13.71 4.02 -27.72
C GLY A 444 13.28 2.58 -27.50
N ASN A 445 13.97 1.89 -26.59
CA ASN A 445 13.61 0.53 -26.21
C ASN A 445 12.69 0.58 -25.00
N ILE A 446 11.41 0.24 -25.21
CA ILE A 446 10.38 0.34 -24.17
C ILE A 446 10.74 -0.42 -22.89
N TYR A 447 11.44 -1.55 -23.00
CA TYR A 447 11.77 -2.39 -21.86
C TYR A 447 12.89 -1.81 -21.00
N THR A 448 13.82 -1.06 -21.60
CA THR A 448 14.87 -0.36 -20.85
C THR A 448 14.44 1.03 -20.40
N ASP A 449 13.60 1.69 -21.18
CA ASP A 449 13.36 3.13 -21.06
C ASP A 449 12.05 3.44 -20.32
N ALA A 450 10.96 2.75 -20.68
CA ALA A 450 9.62 2.98 -20.12
C ALA A 450 9.32 2.12 -18.89
N PHE A 451 9.59 0.81 -18.95
CA PHE A 451 9.43 -0.07 -17.78
C PHE A 451 10.33 0.40 -16.62
N GLY A 452 9.92 0.11 -15.39
CA GLY A 452 10.62 0.52 -14.17
C GLY A 452 10.12 1.85 -13.60
N ILE A 453 9.16 2.51 -14.24
CA ILE A 453 8.49 3.69 -13.70
C ILE A 453 7.76 3.38 -12.39
N VAL A 454 7.09 2.23 -12.30
CA VAL A 454 6.37 1.78 -11.10
C VAL A 454 7.38 1.41 -10.00
N ALA A 455 8.54 0.85 -10.38
CA ALA A 455 9.62 0.58 -9.43
C ALA A 455 10.13 1.86 -8.75
N LEU A 456 10.29 2.96 -9.50
CA LEU A 456 10.67 4.27 -8.94
C LEU A 456 9.58 4.86 -8.05
N VAL A 457 8.31 4.72 -8.46
CA VAL A 457 7.16 5.12 -7.66
C VAL A 457 7.13 4.35 -6.34
N ALA A 458 7.41 3.04 -6.33
CA ALA A 458 7.43 2.21 -5.13
C ALA A 458 8.62 2.52 -4.21
N LEU A 459 9.80 2.83 -4.75
CA LEU A 459 10.99 3.18 -3.96
C LEU A 459 10.81 4.48 -3.16
N THR A 460 10.08 5.43 -3.70
CA THR A 460 10.07 6.81 -3.17
C THR A 460 9.37 6.97 -1.82
N PRO A 461 8.20 6.36 -1.58
CA PRO A 461 7.59 6.30 -0.26
C PRO A 461 8.52 5.71 0.80
N VAL A 462 9.29 4.66 0.44
CA VAL A 462 10.26 4.02 1.35
C VAL A 462 11.29 5.05 1.80
N ILE A 463 11.91 5.76 0.86
CA ILE A 463 12.92 6.79 1.18
C ILE A 463 12.28 7.93 1.97
N THR A 464 11.13 8.43 1.53
CA THR A 464 10.42 9.55 2.15
C THR A 464 10.10 9.25 3.62
N LEU A 465 9.55 8.07 3.90
CA LEU A 465 9.23 7.65 5.26
C LEU A 465 10.45 7.37 6.12
N GLN A 466 11.52 6.81 5.55
CA GLN A 466 12.78 6.66 6.28
C GLN A 466 13.36 8.02 6.69
N ILE A 467 13.27 9.04 5.82
CA ILE A 467 13.71 10.41 6.14
C ILE A 467 12.84 11.01 7.25
N PHE A 468 11.50 10.83 7.20
CA PHE A 468 10.62 11.26 8.28
C PHE A 468 10.93 10.55 9.60
N GLY A 469 11.16 9.24 9.57
CA GLY A 469 11.56 8.45 10.73
C GLY A 469 12.90 8.89 11.31
N LEU A 470 13.86 9.27 10.46
CA LEU A 470 15.14 9.85 10.87
C LEU A 470 14.94 11.21 11.54
N ALA A 471 14.16 12.11 10.92
CA ALA A 471 13.86 13.42 11.48
C ALA A 471 13.16 13.31 12.85
N TYR A 472 12.25 12.35 13.00
CA TYR A 472 11.62 12.02 14.28
C TYR A 472 12.64 11.51 15.31
N SER A 473 13.51 10.57 14.93
CA SER A 473 14.56 10.01 15.80
C SER A 473 15.52 11.10 16.31
N ILE A 474 15.92 12.04 15.45
CA ILE A 474 16.78 13.19 15.81
C ILE A 474 16.06 14.11 16.79
N LYS A 475 14.82 14.51 16.49
CA LYS A 475 14.03 15.38 17.37
C LYS A 475 13.78 14.74 18.74
N SER A 476 13.47 13.45 18.78
CA SER A 476 13.26 12.70 20.02
C SER A 476 14.53 12.64 20.87
N LYS A 477 15.70 12.39 20.27
CA LYS A 477 16.99 12.40 20.99
C LYS A 477 17.35 13.77 21.55
N LEU A 478 17.10 14.84 20.78
CA LEU A 478 17.33 16.22 21.23
C LEU A 478 16.40 16.59 22.39
N ALA A 479 15.12 16.24 22.31
CA ALA A 479 14.16 16.47 23.39
C ALA A 479 14.55 15.72 24.67
N LYS A 480 14.98 14.45 24.57
CA LYS A 480 15.51 13.69 25.71
C LYS A 480 16.75 14.36 26.31
N LYS A 481 17.68 14.85 25.49
CA LYS A 481 18.89 15.55 25.96
C LYS A 481 18.56 16.88 26.64
N ALA A 482 17.53 17.60 26.19
CA ALA A 482 17.08 18.85 26.80
C ALA A 482 16.29 18.64 28.12
N MET A 483 15.75 17.43 28.35
CA MET A 483 15.08 17.05 29.59
C MET A 483 16.03 16.53 30.69
N VAL A 484 17.31 16.30 30.37
CA VAL A 484 18.33 16.03 31.40
C VAL A 484 18.66 17.35 32.09
N VAL A 485 18.04 17.57 33.25
CA VAL A 485 18.41 18.63 34.19
C VAL A 485 19.90 18.43 34.54
N PRO A 486 20.76 19.48 34.52
CA PRO A 486 22.10 19.34 35.08
C PRO A 486 21.94 18.90 36.54
N GLU A 487 22.65 17.85 36.97
CA GLU A 487 22.89 17.64 38.41
C GLU A 487 23.52 18.93 38.93
N SER A 488 22.70 19.81 39.51
CA SER A 488 23.21 20.82 40.42
C SER A 488 23.78 20.04 41.59
N GLU A 489 25.11 20.10 41.71
CA GLU A 489 25.88 19.57 42.82
C GLU A 489 25.11 19.75 44.14
N ASP A 490 25.05 18.67 44.92
CA ASP A 490 24.54 18.66 46.28
C ASP A 490 25.13 19.85 47.06
N THR A 491 24.36 20.93 47.16
CA THR A 491 24.66 21.98 48.13
C THR A 491 24.24 21.41 49.47
N ILE A 492 25.18 20.75 50.14
CA ILE A 492 25.04 20.35 51.54
C ILE A 492 24.83 21.64 52.33
N VAL A 493 23.60 21.92 52.72
CA VAL A 493 23.31 22.90 53.75
C VAL A 493 23.59 22.20 55.07
N GLU A 494 24.77 22.44 55.65
CA GLU A 494 25.06 22.09 57.04
C GLU A 494 24.07 22.87 57.94
N LEU A 495 23.06 22.17 58.43
CA LEU A 495 22.23 22.63 59.53
C LEU A 495 23.01 22.36 60.83
N ASP A 496 23.68 23.41 61.31
CA ASP A 496 24.38 23.42 62.58
C ASP A 496 23.37 23.28 63.74
N TYR A 497 23.25 22.07 64.28
CA TYR A 497 22.50 21.81 65.51
C TYR A 497 23.42 22.05 66.70
N SER A 498 23.41 23.28 67.23
CA SER A 498 23.98 23.57 68.55
C SER A 498 23.03 23.05 69.63
N ALA A 499 23.43 21.98 70.30
CA ALA A 499 22.80 21.49 71.52
C ALA A 499 23.42 22.19 72.76
N SER A 500 22.58 22.83 73.57
CA SER A 500 22.84 23.16 74.98
C SER A 500 21.47 23.23 75.67
N GLU A 501 21.08 22.21 76.43
CA GLU A 501 21.13 22.13 77.91
C GLU A 501 19.69 22.23 78.46
N GLN A 502 19.15 21.10 78.96
CA GLN A 502 18.92 20.77 80.39
C GLN A 502 17.51 21.15 80.85
N GLU A 503 16.63 20.15 81.05
CA GLU A 503 16.25 19.58 82.36
C GLU A 503 15.25 20.49 83.11
N ASP A 504 13.98 20.04 83.24
CA ASP A 504 13.39 19.65 84.53
C ASP A 504 11.84 19.54 84.51
N GLU A 505 11.38 18.46 85.16
CA GLU A 505 10.15 18.21 85.95
C GLU A 505 8.72 18.20 85.32
N GLU A 506 8.04 17.06 85.57
CA GLU A 506 6.60 16.75 85.52
C GLU A 506 5.76 17.53 86.60
N PRO A 507 4.45 17.25 86.83
CA PRO A 507 3.27 17.15 85.95
C PRO A 507 2.05 17.94 86.52
N ALA A 508 0.95 18.17 85.77
CA ALA A 508 -0.37 18.45 86.38
C ALA A 508 -1.57 18.29 85.44
N GLU A 509 -2.63 17.69 86.00
CA GLU A 509 -3.96 17.45 85.46
C GLU A 509 -4.82 18.72 85.24
N SER A 510 -5.97 18.49 84.56
CA SER A 510 -7.31 18.97 84.94
C SER A 510 -8.02 20.06 84.08
N THR A 511 -9.01 19.57 83.33
CA THR A 511 -10.46 19.92 83.36
C THR A 511 -10.99 21.32 83.00
N THR A 512 -11.86 21.32 81.96
CA THR A 512 -13.21 21.94 81.87
C THR A 512 -13.45 23.45 81.61
N VAL A 513 -14.24 23.69 80.54
CA VAL A 513 -15.56 24.41 80.49
C VAL A 513 -15.66 25.86 79.92
N LYS A 514 -16.40 25.90 78.78
CA LYS A 514 -17.50 26.79 78.30
C LYS A 514 -17.33 28.30 77.94
N ALA A 515 -18.06 28.59 76.84
CA ALA A 515 -18.91 29.75 76.52
C ALA A 515 -18.20 31.06 76.14
N GLU A 516 -18.67 31.93 75.24
CA GLU A 516 -19.89 32.07 74.42
C GLU A 516 -19.60 33.22 73.40
N ALA A 517 -20.20 33.20 72.20
CA ALA A 517 -20.96 34.32 71.58
C ALA A 517 -20.96 34.32 70.02
N ARG A 518 -22.19 34.14 69.51
CA ARG A 518 -22.87 34.54 68.25
C ARG A 518 -22.18 35.55 67.30
N SER A 519 -22.46 35.58 66.00
CA SER A 519 -23.75 35.52 65.26
C SER A 519 -23.56 34.94 63.85
N ASP A 520 -24.32 33.96 63.37
CA ASP A 520 -25.73 33.95 62.91
C ASP A 520 -26.01 34.81 61.65
N THR A 521 -26.25 34.11 60.55
CA THR A 521 -27.34 34.24 59.56
C THR A 521 -26.92 33.39 58.36
N GLY A 522 -27.64 32.42 57.81
CA GLY A 522 -28.98 31.85 57.99
C GLY A 522 -29.18 31.01 56.72
N ARG A 523 -29.25 29.67 56.84
CA ARG A 523 -30.45 28.83 56.62
C ARG A 523 -31.19 29.08 55.28
N LYS A 524 -31.67 28.07 54.55
CA LYS A 524 -32.28 26.77 54.96
C LYS A 524 -32.40 25.93 53.66
N ASP A 525 -31.94 24.68 53.65
CA ASP A 525 -32.73 23.43 53.82
C ASP A 525 -33.81 23.26 52.72
N THR A 526 -33.99 22.15 52.02
CA THR A 526 -34.18 20.76 52.50
C THR A 526 -34.04 19.74 51.36
N ALA A 527 -33.43 18.59 51.65
CA ALA A 527 -33.55 17.32 50.91
C ALA A 527 -34.88 16.60 51.29
N PRO A 528 -35.02 15.27 51.16
CA PRO A 528 -34.97 14.36 50.00
C PRO A 528 -36.34 13.64 49.83
N ASP A 529 -36.56 12.80 48.82
CA ASP A 529 -37.09 11.43 49.00
C ASP A 529 -37.29 10.65 47.67
N THR A 530 -37.22 9.34 47.87
CA THR A 530 -37.45 8.13 47.06
C THR A 530 -38.69 8.05 46.14
N GLY A 531 -38.65 7.13 45.17
CA GLY A 531 -39.86 6.67 44.46
C GLY A 531 -39.61 5.84 43.20
N MET A 532 -40.07 4.58 43.23
CA MET A 532 -40.03 3.51 42.22
C MET A 532 -40.87 3.75 40.94
N ASP A 533 -40.55 2.95 39.91
CA ASP A 533 -41.41 2.37 38.86
C ASP A 533 -42.18 3.25 37.85
N ASN A 534 -41.86 3.12 36.55
CA ASN A 534 -42.63 2.26 35.64
C ASN A 534 -42.19 2.30 34.16
N ALA A 535 -42.45 1.16 33.53
CA ALA A 535 -42.31 0.73 32.14
C ALA A 535 -42.83 1.65 31.00
N VAL A 536 -42.01 1.74 29.92
CA VAL A 536 -42.26 1.40 28.47
C VAL A 536 -43.35 2.22 27.68
N PRO A 537 -43.43 2.24 26.32
CA PRO A 537 -42.47 2.49 25.20
C PRO A 537 -42.93 3.64 24.24
N ARG A 538 -42.11 3.99 23.23
CA ARG A 538 -42.45 4.08 21.77
C ARG A 538 -41.57 5.08 21.02
N GLY A 539 -41.18 4.71 19.79
CA GLY A 539 -40.56 5.58 18.79
C GLY A 539 -39.70 4.77 17.84
#